data_AF-E5VH34-F1
#
_entry.id   AF-E5VH34-F1
#
_cell.length_a   1.000
_cell.length_b   1.000
_cell.length_c   1.000
_cell.angle_alpha   90.00
_cell.angle_beta   90.00
_cell.angle_gamma   90.00
#
_symmetry.space_group_name_H-M   'P 1'
#
loop_
_entity.id
_entity.type
_entity.pdbx_description
1 polymer ?
#
loop_
_entity_poly.entity_id
_entity_poly.type
_entity_poly.pdbx_seq_one_letter_code
_entity_poly.pdbx_strand_id
1 'polypeptide(L)'
;MRKALPEDLPMIAEIEKLSFHRPWSFDSIESFYYRKTSDIYVWRDRNRISGYIIAEHVLDQAELHRIAMIPFIRKMGIGTLLFHEFRRRYQEIGVDTIYLEVRESNEAAYQFYLKNGFEEYGRRAKYYKDPIEDAILMFCEISTDDQSFPLDSSETPVYNDERKEENEMKCNVCGQLLNNKTDYIEVKKEWGYFSNKDTQIHEFKICERCYDRIVKQFEISPKVTEKSEILS
;
A
#
# COMPACT_ATOMS: atom_id res chain seq x y z
N MET A 1 0.86 5.03 -9.14
CA MET A 1 0.04 6.01 -8.38
C MET A 1 -0.51 7.07 -9.33
N ARG A 2 -1.73 7.59 -9.11
CA ARG A 2 -2.29 8.75 -9.83
C ARG A 2 -3.19 9.58 -8.91
N LYS A 3 -3.52 10.83 -9.29
CA LYS A 3 -4.61 11.58 -8.64
C LYS A 3 -5.93 10.78 -8.76
N ALA A 4 -6.76 10.83 -7.72
CA ALA A 4 -8.08 10.23 -7.71
C ALA A 4 -9.00 10.88 -8.75
N LEU A 5 -9.93 10.10 -9.26
CA LEU A 5 -11.09 10.53 -10.05
C LEU A 5 -12.34 10.43 -9.18
N PRO A 6 -13.46 11.08 -9.54
CA PRO A 6 -14.69 11.00 -8.73
C PRO A 6 -15.20 9.56 -8.56
N GLU A 7 -15.03 8.72 -9.58
CA GLU A 7 -15.39 7.29 -9.54
C GLU A 7 -14.56 6.45 -8.57
N ASP A 8 -13.45 6.97 -8.06
CA ASP A 8 -12.60 6.28 -7.09
C ASP A 8 -13.07 6.43 -5.64
N LEU A 9 -13.82 7.51 -5.35
CA LEU A 9 -14.22 7.87 -3.98
C LEU A 9 -14.96 6.74 -3.25
N PRO A 10 -15.87 5.97 -3.90
CA PRO A 10 -16.50 4.83 -3.24
C PRO A 10 -15.49 3.78 -2.78
N MET A 11 -14.48 3.46 -3.59
CA MET A 11 -13.46 2.48 -3.21
C MET A 11 -12.55 3.02 -2.11
N ILE A 12 -12.24 4.32 -2.11
CA ILE A 12 -11.49 4.96 -1.01
C ILE A 12 -12.25 4.85 0.30
N ALA A 13 -13.57 5.11 0.29
CA ALA A 13 -14.42 4.96 1.47
C ALA A 13 -14.45 3.52 2.00
N GLU A 14 -14.44 2.52 1.11
CA GLU A 14 -14.33 1.11 1.52
C GLU A 14 -12.96 0.80 2.15
N ILE A 15 -11.86 1.30 1.59
CA ILE A 15 -10.53 1.11 2.19
C ILE A 15 -10.45 1.82 3.55
N GLU A 16 -11.03 3.02 3.70
CA GLU A 16 -11.08 3.77 4.95
C GLU A 16 -11.79 2.93 6.05
N LYS A 17 -12.96 2.34 5.75
CA LYS A 17 -13.69 1.44 6.67
C LYS A 17 -12.86 0.23 7.11
N LEU A 18 -12.04 -0.32 6.21
CA LEU A 18 -11.15 -1.46 6.51
C LEU A 18 -9.86 -1.05 7.23
N SER A 19 -9.57 0.24 7.34
CA SER A 19 -8.27 0.74 7.81
C SER A 19 -8.34 1.45 9.15
N PHE A 20 -9.46 2.07 9.47
CA PHE A 20 -9.58 2.90 10.65
C PHE A 20 -10.78 2.49 11.50
N HIS A 21 -10.59 2.47 12.82
CA HIS A 21 -11.69 2.26 13.77
C HIS A 21 -12.77 3.36 13.66
N ARG A 22 -12.35 4.58 13.33
CA ARG A 22 -13.20 5.74 13.05
C ARG A 22 -12.95 6.21 11.60
N PRO A 23 -13.56 5.55 10.61
CA PRO A 23 -13.37 5.94 9.21
C PRO A 23 -14.01 7.30 8.96
N TRP A 24 -13.40 8.09 8.08
CA TRP A 24 -14.09 9.22 7.46
C TRP A 24 -15.36 8.75 6.73
N SER A 25 -16.41 9.57 6.83
CA SER A 25 -17.62 9.36 6.02
C SER A 25 -17.31 9.60 4.55
N PHE A 26 -18.14 9.04 3.66
CA PHE A 26 -18.06 9.35 2.23
C PHE A 26 -18.11 10.86 1.99
N ASP A 27 -19.04 11.57 2.64
CA ASP A 27 -19.18 13.03 2.54
C ASP A 27 -17.91 13.79 2.98
N SER A 28 -17.19 13.26 3.98
CA SER A 28 -15.91 13.85 4.42
C SER A 28 -14.84 13.69 3.34
N ILE A 29 -14.73 12.48 2.76
CA ILE A 29 -13.79 12.20 1.66
C ILE A 29 -14.12 13.05 0.43
N GLU A 30 -15.40 13.11 0.06
CA GLU A 30 -15.88 13.92 -1.07
C GLU A 30 -15.66 15.42 -0.84
N SER A 31 -15.92 15.92 0.37
CA SER A 31 -15.64 17.30 0.72
C SER A 31 -14.17 17.65 0.52
N PHE A 32 -13.24 16.77 0.93
CA PHE A 32 -11.81 16.96 0.70
C PHE A 32 -11.46 16.89 -0.78
N TYR A 33 -12.03 15.96 -1.55
CA TYR A 33 -11.77 15.83 -2.98
C TYR A 33 -12.02 17.12 -3.77
N TYR A 34 -13.04 17.89 -3.39
CA TYR A 34 -13.40 19.14 -4.09
C TYR A 34 -12.65 20.39 -3.57
N ARG A 35 -11.80 20.28 -2.55
CA ARG A 35 -10.97 21.40 -2.09
C ARG A 35 -9.82 21.64 -3.07
N LYS A 36 -9.56 22.92 -3.38
CA LYS A 36 -8.47 23.31 -4.29
C LYS A 36 -7.07 22.99 -3.74
N THR A 37 -6.94 23.02 -2.43
CA THR A 37 -5.70 22.80 -1.66
C THR A 37 -5.47 21.34 -1.32
N SER A 38 -6.47 20.46 -1.54
CA SER A 38 -6.36 19.05 -1.20
C SER A 38 -6.03 18.19 -2.41
N ASP A 39 -5.18 17.20 -2.19
CA ASP A 39 -4.92 16.14 -3.14
C ASP A 39 -5.31 14.79 -2.56
N ILE A 40 -5.98 14.01 -3.40
CA ILE A 40 -6.22 12.59 -3.15
C ILE A 40 -5.45 11.80 -4.21
N TYR A 41 -4.53 10.95 -3.77
CA TYR A 41 -3.80 10.03 -4.63
C TYR A 41 -4.21 8.59 -4.35
N VAL A 42 -4.25 7.78 -5.41
CA VAL A 42 -4.58 6.35 -5.32
C VAL A 42 -3.44 5.48 -5.82
N TRP A 43 -3.20 4.40 -5.09
CA TRP A 43 -2.38 3.29 -5.55
C TRP A 43 -3.26 2.27 -6.27
N ARG A 44 -2.89 1.94 -7.51
CA ARG A 44 -3.63 1.01 -8.36
C ARG A 44 -2.79 -0.23 -8.64
N ASP A 45 -3.45 -1.37 -8.56
CA ASP A 45 -2.99 -2.60 -9.20
C ASP A 45 -3.97 -2.93 -10.33
N ARG A 46 -3.47 -2.92 -11.57
CA ARG A 46 -4.27 -2.99 -12.81
C ARG A 46 -5.42 -1.96 -12.82
N ASN A 47 -6.64 -2.37 -12.45
CA ASN A 47 -7.86 -1.55 -12.40
C ASN A 47 -8.47 -1.40 -11.00
N ARG A 48 -7.82 -1.89 -9.94
CA ARG A 48 -8.35 -1.79 -8.58
C ARG A 48 -7.50 -0.89 -7.70
N ILE A 49 -8.16 0.04 -7.02
CA ILE A 49 -7.51 0.85 -5.99
C ILE A 49 -7.25 -0.04 -4.79
N SER A 50 -6.00 -0.05 -4.35
CA SER A 50 -5.54 -0.87 -3.24
C SER A 50 -4.96 -0.03 -2.10
N GLY A 51 -4.88 1.29 -2.28
CA GLY A 51 -4.52 2.24 -1.24
C GLY A 51 -4.68 3.67 -1.71
N TYR A 52 -4.61 4.61 -0.78
CA TYR A 52 -4.75 6.03 -1.05
C TYR A 52 -3.98 6.90 -0.04
N ILE A 53 -3.77 8.14 -0.44
CA ILE A 53 -3.31 9.25 0.41
C ILE A 53 -4.31 10.39 0.26
N ILE A 54 -4.67 11.04 1.36
CA ILE A 54 -5.35 12.35 1.39
C ILE A 54 -4.44 13.32 2.11
N ALA A 55 -4.12 14.43 1.45
CA ALA A 55 -3.33 15.51 2.00
C ALA A 55 -3.89 16.87 1.59
N GLU A 56 -3.50 17.90 2.32
CA GLU A 56 -3.76 19.30 1.99
C GLU A 56 -2.44 20.06 2.02
N HIS A 57 -2.25 21.02 1.11
CA HIS A 57 -1.04 21.85 1.06
C HIS A 57 -1.38 23.33 1.00
N VAL A 58 -0.54 24.14 1.63
CA VAL A 58 -0.60 25.60 1.64
C VAL A 58 0.84 26.11 1.56
N LEU A 59 1.16 26.84 0.50
CA LEU A 59 2.50 27.34 0.23
C LEU A 59 3.53 26.19 0.20
N ASP A 60 4.52 26.26 1.07
CA ASP A 60 5.64 25.32 1.25
C ASP A 60 5.33 24.18 2.21
N GLN A 61 4.12 24.14 2.81
CA GLN A 61 3.76 23.15 3.82
C GLN A 61 2.60 22.26 3.39
N ALA A 62 2.61 21.04 3.89
CA ALA A 62 1.54 20.06 3.70
C ALA A 62 1.12 19.38 5.00
N GLU A 63 -0.14 18.96 5.07
CA GLU A 63 -0.66 18.10 6.11
C GLU A 63 -1.10 16.76 5.50
N LEU A 64 -0.53 15.66 5.98
CA LEU A 64 -0.95 14.31 5.62
C LEU A 64 -2.10 13.86 6.54
N HIS A 65 -3.33 13.92 6.03
CA HIS A 65 -4.51 13.54 6.82
C HIS A 65 -4.75 12.03 6.85
N ARG A 66 -4.55 11.34 5.71
CA ARG A 66 -4.80 9.90 5.60
C ARG A 66 -3.78 9.24 4.70
N ILE A 67 -3.34 8.06 5.11
CA ILE A 67 -2.67 7.07 4.27
C ILE A 67 -3.16 5.69 4.66
N ALA A 68 -3.61 4.90 3.68
CA ALA A 68 -4.05 3.55 3.93
C ALA A 68 -3.86 2.64 2.73
N MET A 69 -3.61 1.37 3.02
CA MET A 69 -3.63 0.28 2.06
C MET A 69 -4.70 -0.74 2.49
N ILE A 70 -5.27 -1.48 1.54
CA ILE A 70 -6.11 -2.63 1.86
C ILE A 70 -5.34 -3.60 2.77
N PRO A 71 -6.00 -4.21 3.79
CA PRO A 71 -5.32 -5.05 4.77
C PRO A 71 -4.40 -6.12 4.18
N PHE A 72 -4.81 -6.75 3.08
CA PHE A 72 -4.12 -7.88 2.45
C PHE A 72 -2.71 -7.56 1.91
N ILE A 73 -2.42 -6.28 1.61
CA ILE A 73 -1.13 -5.87 1.03
C ILE A 73 -0.29 -5.00 1.97
N ARG A 74 -0.73 -4.85 3.23
CA ARG A 74 0.05 -4.13 4.26
C ARG A 74 1.34 -4.89 4.58
N LYS A 75 2.34 -4.16 5.09
CA LYS A 75 3.67 -4.71 5.46
C LYS A 75 4.43 -5.37 4.29
N MET A 76 4.09 -5.02 3.05
CA MET A 76 4.79 -5.43 1.82
C MET A 76 5.64 -4.30 1.20
N GLY A 77 5.84 -3.19 1.90
CA GLY A 77 6.56 -2.01 1.40
C GLY A 77 5.76 -1.10 0.45
N ILE A 78 4.57 -1.50 0.02
CA ILE A 78 3.75 -0.71 -0.92
C ILE A 78 3.30 0.64 -0.32
N GLY A 79 3.00 0.68 0.98
CA GLY A 79 2.69 1.95 1.67
C GLY A 79 3.86 2.94 1.63
N THR A 80 5.10 2.44 1.74
CA THR A 80 6.32 3.24 1.61
C THR A 80 6.47 3.76 0.18
N LEU A 81 6.25 2.92 -0.83
CA LEU A 81 6.26 3.35 -2.23
C LEU A 81 5.21 4.41 -2.53
N LEU A 82 4.00 4.25 -1.99
CA LEU A 82 2.92 5.23 -2.09
C LEU A 82 3.31 6.57 -1.43
N PHE A 83 3.88 6.53 -0.22
CA PHE A 83 4.33 7.74 0.48
C PHE A 83 5.48 8.45 -0.23
N HIS A 84 6.50 7.72 -0.70
CA HIS A 84 7.63 8.33 -1.41
C HIS A 84 7.20 9.00 -2.71
N GLU A 85 6.31 8.36 -3.47
CA GLU A 85 5.81 8.93 -4.71
C GLU A 85 4.86 10.11 -4.47
N PHE A 86 4.16 10.16 -3.33
CA PHE A 86 3.45 11.34 -2.84
C PHE A 86 4.42 12.48 -2.49
N ARG A 87 5.44 12.19 -1.68
CA ARG A 87 6.46 13.14 -1.26
C ARG A 87 7.17 13.78 -2.46
N ARG A 88 7.56 12.96 -3.45
CA ARG A 88 8.17 13.42 -4.71
C ARG A 88 7.28 14.42 -5.45
N ARG A 89 5.97 14.16 -5.55
CA ARG A 89 5.01 15.08 -6.18
C ARG A 89 4.82 16.37 -5.39
N TYR A 90 4.84 16.29 -4.07
CA TYR A 90 4.71 17.46 -3.21
C TYR A 90 5.96 18.36 -3.30
N GLN A 91 7.14 17.75 -3.43
CA GLN A 91 8.37 18.47 -3.76
C GLN A 91 8.28 19.25 -5.08
N GLU A 92 7.73 18.63 -6.13
CA GLU A 92 7.60 19.25 -7.45
C GLU A 92 6.72 20.52 -7.45
N ILE A 93 5.79 20.62 -6.50
CA ILE A 93 4.92 21.80 -6.35
C ILE A 93 5.44 22.79 -5.29
N GLY A 94 6.65 22.59 -4.78
CA GLY A 94 7.33 23.50 -3.85
C GLY A 94 7.02 23.29 -2.38
N VAL A 95 6.41 22.15 -2.00
CA VAL A 95 6.30 21.77 -0.58
C VAL A 95 7.66 21.29 -0.10
N ASP A 96 8.13 21.84 1.02
CA ASP A 96 9.36 21.45 1.69
C ASP A 96 9.12 20.75 3.04
N THR A 97 7.91 20.80 3.59
CA THR A 97 7.61 20.21 4.90
C THR A 97 6.26 19.52 4.92
N ILE A 98 6.20 18.28 5.40
CA ILE A 98 4.95 17.54 5.62
C ILE A 98 4.74 17.34 7.12
N TYR A 99 3.57 17.73 7.62
CA TYR A 99 3.12 17.52 8.98
C TYR A 99 2.07 16.41 9.06
N LEU A 100 1.97 15.77 10.21
CA LEU A 100 0.88 14.85 10.54
C LEU A 100 0.62 14.76 12.04
N GLU A 101 -0.53 14.19 12.36
CA GLU A 101 -0.91 13.79 13.70
C GLU A 101 -1.18 12.28 13.71
N VAL A 102 -0.62 11.57 14.67
CA VAL A 102 -0.87 10.14 14.88
C VAL A 102 -1.31 9.88 16.31
N ARG A 103 -2.31 9.01 16.47
CA ARG A 103 -2.74 8.49 17.79
C ARG A 103 -1.56 7.81 18.47
N GLU A 104 -1.32 8.10 19.75
CA GLU A 104 -0.24 7.46 20.52
C GLU A 104 -0.37 5.93 20.56
N SER A 105 -1.59 5.40 20.51
CA SER A 105 -1.82 3.95 20.46
C SER A 105 -1.53 3.31 19.10
N ASN A 106 -1.36 4.10 18.03
CA ASN A 106 -1.15 3.61 16.67
C ASN A 106 0.33 3.39 16.36
N GLU A 107 0.95 2.46 17.09
CA GLU A 107 2.37 2.13 16.98
C GLU A 107 2.78 1.75 15.55
N ALA A 108 1.90 1.07 14.81
CA ALA A 108 2.18 0.68 13.43
C ALA A 108 2.33 1.89 12.50
N ALA A 109 1.50 2.92 12.66
CA ALA A 109 1.61 4.15 11.88
C ALA A 109 2.79 5.00 12.36
N TYR A 110 3.00 5.11 13.67
CA TYR A 110 4.15 5.82 14.24
C TYR A 110 5.49 5.26 13.70
N GLN A 111 5.68 3.94 13.76
CA GLN A 111 6.87 3.28 13.21
C GLN A 111 6.97 3.39 11.69
N PHE A 112 5.83 3.45 10.98
CA PHE A 112 5.83 3.74 9.56
C PHE A 112 6.37 5.16 9.31
N TYR A 113 5.88 6.17 10.03
CA TYR A 113 6.33 7.55 9.85
C TYR A 113 7.80 7.75 10.21
N LEU A 114 8.26 7.21 11.35
CA LEU A 114 9.68 7.25 11.74
C LEU A 114 10.60 6.67 10.63
N LYS A 115 10.23 5.53 10.05
CA LYS A 115 11.00 4.89 8.96
C LYS A 115 11.01 5.70 7.66
N ASN A 116 10.04 6.58 7.48
CA ASN A 116 9.92 7.45 6.31
C ASN A 116 10.42 8.88 6.59
N GLY A 117 11.25 9.06 7.64
CA GLY A 117 11.94 10.32 7.90
C GLY A 117 11.12 11.35 8.67
N PHE A 118 10.01 10.95 9.30
CA PHE A 118 9.31 11.84 10.22
C PHE A 118 9.95 11.85 11.59
N GLU A 119 9.95 13.02 12.22
CA GLU A 119 10.41 13.25 13.57
C GLU A 119 9.26 13.79 14.43
N GLU A 120 9.23 13.41 15.71
CA GLU A 120 8.27 13.95 16.67
C GLU A 120 8.71 15.35 17.11
N TYR A 121 7.82 16.34 16.99
CA TYR A 121 8.09 17.72 17.46
C TYR A 121 7.19 18.15 18.62
N GLY A 122 6.20 17.34 18.98
CA GLY A 122 5.32 17.64 20.11
C GLY A 122 4.18 16.65 20.29
N ARG A 123 3.38 16.92 21.32
CA ARG A 123 2.18 16.13 21.64
C ARG A 123 1.02 17.04 22.01
N ARG A 124 -0.19 16.68 21.59
CA ARG A 124 -1.44 17.31 22.04
C ARG A 124 -2.13 16.38 23.03
N ALA A 125 -2.12 16.76 24.30
CA ALA A 125 -2.71 15.98 25.36
C ALA A 125 -4.23 15.81 25.16
N LYS A 126 -4.75 14.58 25.29
CA LYS A 126 -6.17 14.23 25.20
C LYS A 126 -6.85 14.77 23.94
N TYR A 127 -6.13 14.81 22.82
CA TYR A 127 -6.62 15.37 21.57
C TYR A 127 -7.77 14.53 21.01
N TYR A 128 -7.58 13.21 20.94
CA TYR A 128 -8.64 12.30 20.59
C TYR A 128 -9.52 12.04 21.81
N LYS A 129 -10.84 11.93 21.60
CA LYS A 129 -11.82 11.77 22.68
C LYS A 129 -12.42 10.38 22.80
N ASP A 130 -12.14 9.53 21.82
CA ASP A 130 -12.70 8.19 21.75
C ASP A 130 -11.74 7.20 21.06
N PRO A 131 -11.03 6.36 21.83
CA PRO A 131 -10.77 6.56 23.27
C PRO A 131 -10.02 7.89 23.52
N ILE A 132 -10.02 8.37 24.78
CA ILE A 132 -9.22 9.55 25.14
C ILE A 132 -7.75 9.17 25.05
N GLU A 133 -7.02 9.81 24.15
CA GLU A 133 -5.59 9.60 23.95
C GLU A 133 -4.91 10.83 23.36
N ASP A 134 -3.60 10.88 23.52
CA ASP A 134 -2.77 11.97 22.99
C ASP A 134 -2.56 11.83 21.48
N ALA A 135 -2.37 12.97 20.80
CA ALA A 135 -1.86 12.99 19.44
C ALA A 135 -0.36 13.29 19.47
N ILE A 136 0.43 12.44 18.83
CA ILE A 136 1.84 12.68 18.54
C ILE A 136 1.90 13.51 17.26
N LEU A 137 2.52 14.68 17.35
CA LEU A 137 2.73 15.58 16.22
C LEU A 137 4.08 15.26 15.59
N MET A 138 4.07 14.98 14.29
CA MET A 138 5.29 14.64 13.55
C MET A 138 5.43 15.51 12.30
N PHE A 139 6.67 15.72 11.88
CA PHE A 139 7.00 16.42 10.64
C PHE A 139 8.16 15.75 9.90
N CYS A 140 8.26 15.93 8.59
CA CYS A 140 9.44 15.60 7.82
C CYS A 140 9.75 16.71 6.81
N GLU A 141 11.04 17.02 6.65
CA GLU A 141 11.51 17.93 5.60
C GLU A 141 11.71 17.17 4.27
N ILE A 142 11.41 17.83 3.16
CA ILE A 142 11.56 17.35 1.79
C ILE A 142 12.78 18.04 1.18
N SER A 143 13.99 17.60 1.52
CA SER A 143 15.21 18.16 0.93
C SER A 143 15.39 17.77 -0.53
N THR A 144 15.91 18.68 -1.35
CA THR A 144 16.29 18.46 -2.76
C THR A 144 17.37 17.38 -2.93
N ASP A 145 18.15 17.12 -1.89
CA ASP A 145 19.24 16.14 -1.89
C ASP A 145 18.81 14.71 -1.52
N ASP A 146 17.52 14.48 -1.26
CA ASP A 146 17.02 13.13 -0.98
C ASP A 146 16.79 12.30 -2.27
N GLN A 147 17.70 12.48 -3.23
CA GLN A 147 17.85 11.65 -4.43
C GLN A 147 18.73 10.41 -4.16
N SER A 148 19.22 10.21 -2.94
CA SER A 148 20.10 9.08 -2.63
C SER A 148 19.34 7.84 -2.15
N PHE A 149 18.43 7.34 -2.98
CA PHE A 149 18.12 5.91 -2.96
C PHE A 149 18.13 5.35 -4.37
N PRO A 150 18.83 4.22 -4.60
CA PRO A 150 19.01 3.66 -5.92
C PRO A 150 17.66 3.24 -6.47
N LEU A 151 17.10 4.08 -7.33
CA LEU A 151 16.53 3.57 -8.56
C LEU A 151 17.69 2.85 -9.23
N ASP A 152 17.66 1.53 -9.25
CA ASP A 152 18.43 0.79 -10.25
C ASP A 152 17.92 1.25 -11.62
N SER A 153 18.54 2.31 -12.11
CA SER A 153 18.24 2.96 -13.38
C SER A 153 19.05 2.26 -14.46
N SER A 154 18.66 1.03 -14.76
CA SER A 154 18.85 0.48 -16.09
C SER A 154 17.63 -0.34 -16.45
N GLU A 155 16.58 0.36 -16.85
CA GLU A 155 15.84 0.13 -18.09
C GLU A 155 14.52 0.90 -18.02
N THR A 156 14.50 2.07 -18.62
CA THR A 156 13.26 2.60 -19.19
C THR A 156 12.80 1.59 -20.25
N PRO A 157 11.61 0.98 -20.17
CA PRO A 157 11.08 0.24 -21.29
C PRO A 157 10.66 1.29 -22.32
N VAL A 158 11.57 1.57 -23.24
CA VAL A 158 11.21 2.07 -24.55
C VAL A 158 10.25 1.04 -25.12
N TYR A 159 8.99 1.44 -25.30
CA TYR A 159 8.01 0.68 -26.07
C TYR A 159 8.50 0.61 -27.51
N ASN A 160 9.35 -0.37 -27.77
CA ASN A 160 9.62 -0.87 -29.10
C ASN A 160 9.21 -2.32 -29.15
N ASP A 161 8.23 -2.50 -30.01
CA ASP A 161 7.68 -3.72 -30.55
C ASP A 161 8.77 -4.76 -30.85
N GLU A 162 8.40 -6.02 -30.64
CA GLU A 162 9.09 -7.23 -31.08
C GLU A 162 10.48 -7.54 -30.48
N ARG A 163 10.53 -8.36 -29.40
CA ARG A 163 11.50 -9.48 -29.21
C ARG A 163 11.28 -10.31 -27.92
N LYS A 164 10.75 -11.53 -28.11
CA LYS A 164 10.85 -12.79 -27.33
C LYS A 164 11.06 -12.71 -25.80
N GLU A 165 9.96 -12.92 -25.05
CA GLU A 165 9.95 -13.25 -23.62
C GLU A 165 10.65 -14.60 -23.36
N GLU A 166 11.79 -14.58 -22.69
CA GLU A 166 12.26 -15.77 -21.97
C GLU A 166 11.47 -15.89 -20.66
N ASN A 167 10.89 -17.07 -20.49
CA ASN A 167 9.82 -17.43 -19.58
C ASN A 167 10.33 -17.53 -18.12
N GLU A 168 10.75 -16.41 -17.52
CA GLU A 168 11.21 -16.37 -16.13
C GLU A 168 10.05 -16.56 -15.15
N MET A 169 10.02 -17.71 -14.47
CA MET A 169 9.02 -18.02 -13.46
C MET A 169 9.27 -17.19 -12.19
N LYS A 170 8.29 -16.40 -11.75
CA LYS A 170 8.40 -15.51 -10.57
C LYS A 170 7.27 -15.75 -9.57
N CYS A 171 7.56 -15.54 -8.29
CA CYS A 171 6.57 -15.55 -7.23
C CYS A 171 5.63 -14.34 -7.37
N ASN A 172 4.33 -14.58 -7.50
CA ASN A 172 3.31 -13.54 -7.64
C ASN A 172 3.12 -12.68 -6.39
N VAL A 173 3.73 -13.04 -5.27
CA VAL A 173 3.61 -12.30 -4.00
C VAL A 173 4.85 -11.44 -3.71
N CYS A 174 6.06 -11.94 -3.95
CA CYS A 174 7.29 -11.21 -3.63
C CYS A 174 8.21 -10.95 -4.83
N GLY A 175 7.85 -11.39 -6.04
CA GLY A 175 8.64 -11.19 -7.26
C GLY A 175 9.91 -12.03 -7.37
N GLN A 176 10.23 -12.85 -6.35
CA GLN A 176 11.41 -13.72 -6.35
C GLN A 176 11.36 -14.70 -7.53
N LEU A 177 12.48 -14.85 -8.25
CA LEU A 177 12.66 -15.86 -9.26
C LEU A 177 12.47 -17.26 -8.67
N LEU A 178 11.58 -18.03 -9.28
CA LEU A 178 11.32 -19.43 -9.01
C LEU A 178 12.14 -20.25 -9.99
N ASN A 179 13.01 -21.10 -9.47
CA ASN A 179 13.80 -22.05 -10.23
C ASN A 179 13.55 -23.48 -9.72
N ASN A 180 14.19 -24.46 -10.36
CA ASN A 180 14.04 -25.90 -10.05
C ASN A 180 14.50 -26.29 -8.62
N LYS A 181 15.06 -25.37 -7.84
CA LYS A 181 15.50 -25.60 -6.44
C LYS A 181 14.63 -24.87 -5.41
N THR A 182 13.66 -24.08 -5.83
CA THR A 182 12.71 -23.39 -4.94
C THR A 182 11.40 -24.14 -4.93
N ASP A 183 10.92 -24.49 -3.74
CA ASP A 183 9.57 -25.01 -3.58
C ASP A 183 8.55 -23.87 -3.66
N TYR A 184 7.45 -24.13 -4.35
CA TYR A 184 6.38 -23.15 -4.58
C TYR A 184 5.04 -23.86 -4.77
N ILE A 185 3.98 -23.19 -4.34
CA ILE A 185 2.63 -23.58 -4.70
C ILE A 185 2.26 -22.94 -6.04
N GLU A 186 1.75 -23.75 -6.96
CA GLU A 186 1.11 -23.30 -8.19
C GLU A 186 -0.39 -23.46 -8.06
N VAL A 187 -1.13 -22.38 -8.31
CA VAL A 187 -2.58 -22.37 -8.27
C VAL A 187 -3.09 -22.02 -9.65
N LYS A 188 -3.92 -22.90 -10.20
CA LYS A 188 -4.73 -22.64 -11.38
C LYS A 188 -6.19 -22.84 -11.02
N LYS A 189 -6.96 -21.75 -11.00
CA LYS A 189 -8.35 -21.74 -10.60
C LYS A 189 -9.24 -21.22 -11.71
N GLU A 190 -10.08 -22.10 -12.24
CA GLU A 190 -11.21 -21.74 -13.08
C GLU A 190 -12.42 -21.38 -12.19
N TRP A 191 -12.98 -20.20 -12.40
CA TRP A 191 -14.12 -19.68 -11.65
C TRP A 191 -15.44 -20.06 -12.35
N GLY A 192 -16.35 -20.65 -11.57
CA GLY A 192 -17.64 -21.11 -12.07
C GLY A 192 -18.67 -19.99 -12.19
N TYR A 193 -19.80 -20.33 -12.82
CA TYR A 193 -20.92 -19.44 -13.13
C TYR A 193 -21.47 -18.63 -11.94
N PHE A 194 -21.42 -19.18 -10.72
CA PHE A 194 -21.94 -18.51 -9.51
C PHE A 194 -20.95 -17.50 -8.88
N SER A 195 -19.86 -17.16 -9.56
CA SER A 195 -18.86 -16.19 -9.09
C SER A 195 -18.95 -14.90 -9.89
N ASN A 196 -18.69 -13.74 -9.27
CA ASN A 196 -18.46 -12.46 -9.99
C ASN A 196 -17.16 -12.45 -10.84
N LYS A 197 -16.55 -13.62 -11.04
CA LYS A 197 -15.36 -13.89 -11.84
C LYS A 197 -15.62 -15.02 -12.83
N ASP A 198 -16.89 -15.31 -13.11
CA ASP A 198 -17.29 -16.34 -14.06
C ASP A 198 -16.51 -16.22 -15.38
N THR A 199 -16.17 -17.36 -15.99
CA THR A 199 -15.34 -17.47 -17.20
C THR A 199 -13.86 -17.11 -17.07
N GLN A 200 -13.39 -16.72 -15.88
CA GLN A 200 -11.98 -16.41 -15.64
C GLN A 200 -11.19 -17.64 -15.16
N ILE A 201 -9.95 -17.73 -15.63
CA ILE A 201 -8.92 -18.62 -15.08
C ILE A 201 -7.87 -17.76 -14.40
N HIS A 202 -7.65 -17.97 -13.10
CA HIS A 202 -6.60 -17.31 -12.34
C HIS A 202 -5.43 -18.28 -12.18
N GLU A 203 -4.25 -17.90 -12.65
CA GLU A 203 -3.04 -18.70 -12.57
C GLU A 203 -1.92 -17.88 -11.89
N PHE A 204 -1.31 -18.44 -10.85
CA PHE A 204 -0.22 -17.81 -10.13
C PHE A 204 0.62 -18.82 -9.34
N LYS A 205 1.84 -18.43 -9.03
CA LYS A 205 2.84 -19.19 -8.27
C LYS A 205 3.26 -18.41 -7.03
N ILE A 206 3.39 -19.09 -5.89
CA ILE A 206 3.77 -18.47 -4.62
C ILE A 206 4.89 -19.29 -4.00
N CYS A 207 6.03 -18.66 -3.70
CA CYS A 207 7.12 -19.34 -2.99
C CYS A 207 6.71 -19.75 -1.57
N GLU A 208 7.35 -20.78 -1.03
CA GLU A 208 7.11 -21.31 0.33
C GLU A 208 7.01 -20.22 1.41
N ARG A 209 7.98 -19.29 1.47
CA ARG A 209 7.97 -18.18 2.43
C ARG A 209 6.70 -17.32 2.34
N CYS A 210 6.21 -17.08 1.12
CA CYS A 210 5.01 -16.30 0.90
C CYS A 210 3.75 -17.12 1.22
N TYR A 211 3.75 -18.42 0.93
CA TYR A 211 2.70 -19.34 1.35
C TYR A 211 2.53 -19.33 2.87
N ASP A 212 3.61 -19.53 3.64
CA ASP A 212 3.59 -19.53 5.10
C ASP A 212 3.01 -18.24 5.68
N ARG A 213 3.35 -17.11 5.06
CA ARG A 213 2.84 -15.81 5.48
C ARG A 213 1.35 -15.66 5.20
N ILE A 214 0.86 -16.19 4.09
CA ILE A 214 -0.56 -16.12 3.70
C ILE A 214 -1.41 -17.03 4.57
N VAL A 215 -0.99 -18.27 4.79
CA VAL A 215 -1.79 -19.24 5.55
C VAL A 215 -1.94 -18.88 7.02
N LYS A 216 -1.01 -18.09 7.59
CA LYS A 216 -1.15 -17.49 8.92
C LYS A 216 -2.32 -16.50 9.04
N GLN A 217 -2.84 -16.01 7.92
CA GLN A 217 -3.98 -15.10 7.89
C GLN A 217 -5.32 -15.82 7.70
N PHE A 218 -5.31 -17.14 7.49
CA PHE A 218 -6.55 -17.89 7.32
C PHE A 218 -7.26 -18.06 8.66
N GLU A 219 -8.59 -17.88 8.64
CA GLU A 219 -9.44 -18.18 9.78
C GLU A 219 -9.40 -19.68 10.14
N ILE A 220 -9.26 -20.52 9.11
CA ILE A 220 -9.07 -21.97 9.25
C ILE A 220 -7.73 -22.32 8.61
N SER A 221 -6.81 -22.83 9.42
CA SER A 221 -5.49 -23.25 8.94
C SER A 221 -5.60 -24.39 7.92
N PRO A 222 -4.67 -24.48 6.94
CA PRO A 222 -4.62 -25.60 6.01
C PRO A 222 -4.53 -26.94 6.75
N LYS A 223 -5.30 -27.93 6.28
CA LYS A 223 -5.16 -29.30 6.78
C LYS A 223 -3.82 -29.87 6.30
N VAL A 224 -2.94 -30.23 7.23
CA VAL A 224 -1.66 -30.89 6.93
C VAL A 224 -1.85 -32.40 7.06
N THR A 225 -1.36 -33.18 6.09
CA THR A 225 -1.32 -34.64 6.14
C THR A 225 0.09 -35.08 5.79
N GLU A 226 0.74 -35.81 6.69
CA GLU A 226 2.07 -36.35 6.43
C GLU A 226 1.99 -37.40 5.31
N LYS A 227 2.80 -37.24 4.27
CA LYS A 227 3.04 -38.30 3.30
C LYS A 227 4.21 -39.13 3.82
N SER A 228 3.95 -40.38 4.17
CA SER A 228 5.03 -41.35 4.42
C SER A 228 5.79 -41.57 3.11
N GLU A 229 7.08 -41.26 3.10
CA GLU A 229 7.96 -41.63 2.00
C GLU A 229 7.97 -43.16 1.91
N ILE A 230 7.40 -43.71 0.84
CA ILE A 230 7.73 -45.07 0.43
C ILE A 230 9.14 -44.95 -0.13
N LEU A 231 10.14 -45.29 0.68
CA LEU A 231 11.50 -45.52 0.23
C LEU A 231 11.45 -46.68 -0.78
N SER A 232 11.37 -46.34 -2.07
CA SER A 232 11.53 -47.25 -3.20
C SER A 232 12.98 -47.25 -3.66
#